data_AF-A0A1T4WK04-F1
#
_entry.id   AF-A0A1T4WK04-F1
#
_cell.length_a   1.000
_cell.length_b   1.000
_cell.length_c   1.000
_cell.angle_alpha   90.00
_cell.angle_beta   90.00
_cell.angle_gamma   90.00
#
_symmetry.space_group_name_H-M   'P 1'
#
loop_
_entity.id
_entity.type
_entity.pdbx_description
1 polymer ?
#
loop_
_entity_poly.entity_id
_entity_poly.type
_entity_poly.pdbx_seq_one_letter_code
_entity_poly.pdbx_strand_id
1 'polypeptide(L)'
;MAGFRKVKSELREELRSADWKDAGKEYLEDRIQLLVGPLFSLLLAPEELVRWRAVTLLGKTVARLADYRMEAARIVMRRFMWHMNEESGNIGWGIPESMAESMARHARLADEYHKKLASYIQCPDCIGDDNYMDHPPLRQATYWGLGRLAEVHPHLVQGAVPDMIAALSSEEDVVSKGLICYALGNAGAQDAEEALEGLVGREEKIRVFRHGEMIELELGELAADALEMLSAGQPA
;
A
#
# COMPACT_ATOMS: atom_id res chain seq x y z
N MET A 1 -7.04 26.38 13.02
CA MET A 1 -7.11 25.19 13.92
C MET A 1 -8.53 24.64 14.11
N ALA A 2 -9.59 25.46 14.17
CA ALA A 2 -10.97 24.96 14.34
C ALA A 2 -11.44 24.04 13.19
N GLY A 3 -11.08 24.37 11.94
CA GLY A 3 -11.43 23.55 10.77
C GLY A 3 -10.81 22.15 10.77
N PHE A 4 -9.52 22.02 11.12
CA PHE A 4 -8.83 20.72 11.15
C PHE A 4 -9.51 19.72 12.10
N ARG A 5 -9.80 20.15 13.34
CA ARG A 5 -10.40 19.25 14.34
C ARG A 5 -11.81 18.82 13.93
N LYS A 6 -12.58 19.75 13.35
CA LYS A 6 -13.92 19.48 12.82
C LYS A 6 -13.85 18.44 11.70
N VAL A 7 -13.07 18.71 10.65
CA VAL A 7 -12.91 17.79 9.50
C VAL A 7 -12.40 16.41 9.96
N LYS A 8 -11.41 16.37 10.86
CA LYS A 8 -10.91 15.09 11.41
C LYS A 8 -12.02 14.30 12.11
N SER A 9 -12.85 14.97 12.91
CA SER A 9 -13.95 14.31 13.62
C SER A 9 -15.00 13.78 12.67
N GLU A 10 -15.41 14.59 11.67
CA GLU A 10 -16.38 14.20 10.65
C GLU A 10 -15.89 13.00 9.85
N LEU A 11 -14.67 13.07 9.31
CA LEU A 11 -14.06 11.96 8.57
C LEU A 11 -13.96 10.69 9.43
N ARG A 12 -13.64 10.79 10.72
CA ARG A 12 -13.54 9.61 11.57
C ARG A 12 -14.89 8.89 11.70
N GLU A 13 -15.99 9.62 11.85
CA GLU A 13 -17.33 9.01 11.92
C GLU A 13 -17.76 8.45 10.57
N GLU A 14 -17.52 9.17 9.47
CA GLU A 14 -17.79 8.68 8.12
C GLU A 14 -17.01 7.39 7.82
N LEU A 15 -15.73 7.33 8.20
CA LEU A 15 -14.90 6.14 8.00
C LEU A 15 -15.33 4.93 8.84
N ARG A 16 -16.13 5.11 9.90
CA ARG A 16 -16.73 4.01 10.66
C ARG A 16 -18.03 3.47 10.04
N SER A 17 -18.69 4.29 9.23
CA SER A 17 -19.99 3.94 8.62
C SER A 17 -19.87 2.83 7.57
N ALA A 18 -21.00 2.25 7.17
CA ALA A 18 -21.05 1.31 6.05
C ALA A 18 -20.73 1.99 4.71
N ASP A 19 -21.17 3.24 4.53
CA ASP A 19 -21.03 4.04 3.31
C ASP A 19 -19.70 4.83 3.26
N TRP A 20 -18.67 4.38 3.98
CA TRP A 20 -17.39 5.07 4.12
C TRP A 20 -16.70 5.42 2.79
N LYS A 21 -17.04 4.74 1.69
CA LYS A 21 -16.50 5.02 0.35
C LYS A 21 -16.87 6.43 -0.16
N ASP A 22 -17.95 7.01 0.38
CA ASP A 22 -18.39 8.38 0.16
C ASP A 22 -17.83 9.38 1.20
N ALA A 23 -16.98 8.93 2.13
CA ALA A 23 -16.37 9.82 3.12
C ALA A 23 -15.58 10.96 2.45
N GLY A 24 -15.73 12.16 3.00
CA GLY A 24 -15.09 13.38 2.52
C GLY A 24 -15.59 13.88 1.16
N LYS A 25 -16.66 13.32 0.59
CA LYS A 25 -17.17 13.67 -0.74
C LYS A 25 -17.46 15.17 -0.90
N GLU A 26 -17.96 15.83 0.15
CA GLU A 26 -18.22 17.28 0.17
C GLU A 26 -16.95 18.17 0.10
N TYR A 27 -15.77 17.58 0.22
CA TYR A 27 -14.48 18.27 0.13
C TYR A 27 -13.75 18.00 -1.19
N LEU A 28 -14.10 16.92 -1.91
CA LEU A 28 -13.32 16.43 -3.06
C LEU A 28 -13.33 17.36 -4.28
N GLU A 29 -14.27 18.30 -4.36
CA GLU A 29 -14.38 19.26 -5.47
C GLU A 29 -13.46 20.47 -5.24
N ASP A 30 -13.81 21.37 -4.31
CA ASP A 30 -13.09 22.66 -4.18
C ASP A 30 -12.15 22.74 -2.97
N ARG A 31 -12.22 21.78 -2.05
CA ARG A 31 -11.57 21.87 -0.72
C ARG A 31 -10.69 20.67 -0.41
N ILE A 32 -10.24 19.95 -1.43
CA ILE A 32 -9.58 18.65 -1.29
C ILE A 32 -8.30 18.70 -0.42
N GLN A 33 -7.56 19.81 -0.45
CA GLN A 33 -6.36 19.97 0.38
C GLN A 33 -6.65 19.97 1.89
N LEU A 34 -7.88 20.28 2.30
CA LEU A 34 -8.28 20.25 3.70
C LEU A 34 -8.38 18.82 4.26
N LEU A 35 -8.48 17.81 3.39
CA LEU A 35 -8.56 16.40 3.79
C LEU A 35 -7.19 15.82 4.16
N VAL A 36 -6.12 16.29 3.51
CA VAL A 36 -4.77 15.69 3.62
C VAL A 36 -4.31 15.63 5.07
N GLY A 37 -4.29 16.75 5.78
CA GLY A 37 -3.83 16.81 7.17
C GLY A 37 -4.63 15.92 8.13
N PRO A 38 -5.97 16.04 8.17
CA PRO A 38 -6.83 15.16 8.97
C PRO A 38 -6.63 13.67 8.67
N LEU A 39 -6.51 13.29 7.40
CA LEU A 39 -6.29 11.89 7.00
C LEU A 39 -4.94 11.37 7.46
N PHE A 40 -3.86 12.15 7.32
CA PHE A 40 -2.55 11.82 7.94
C PHE A 40 -2.70 11.52 9.44
N SER A 41 -3.51 12.30 10.15
CA SER A 41 -3.73 12.06 11.57
C SER A 41 -4.57 10.81 11.85
N LEU A 42 -5.43 10.38 10.93
CA LEU A 42 -6.28 9.19 11.06
C LEU A 42 -5.56 7.89 10.68
N LEU A 43 -4.39 7.96 10.04
CA LEU A 43 -3.47 6.82 9.92
C LEU A 43 -3.05 6.27 11.30
N LEU A 44 -3.13 7.11 12.35
CA LEU A 44 -2.85 6.77 13.74
C LEU A 44 -4.13 6.55 14.58
N ALA A 45 -5.27 6.32 13.94
CA ALA A 45 -6.50 6.00 14.67
C ALA A 45 -6.34 4.69 15.47
N PRO A 46 -6.94 4.58 16.67
CA PRO A 46 -6.87 3.35 17.46
C PRO A 46 -7.65 2.20 16.81
N GLU A 47 -8.70 2.49 16.04
CA GLU A 47 -9.45 1.47 15.30
C GLU A 47 -8.74 1.13 13.99
N GLU A 48 -8.34 -0.13 13.83
CA GLU A 48 -7.61 -0.61 12.65
C GLU A 48 -8.36 -0.37 11.34
N LEU A 49 -9.66 -0.67 11.30
CA LEU A 49 -10.48 -0.47 10.11
C LEU A 49 -10.53 1.01 9.70
N VAL A 50 -10.53 1.93 10.67
CA VAL A 50 -10.49 3.37 10.38
C VAL A 50 -9.14 3.76 9.78
N ARG A 51 -8.03 3.19 10.28
CA ARG A 51 -6.69 3.44 9.68
C ARG A 51 -6.65 3.01 8.22
N TRP A 52 -7.10 1.80 7.90
CA TRP A 52 -7.11 1.29 6.52
C TRP A 52 -8.05 2.07 5.60
N ARG A 53 -9.24 2.44 6.07
CA ARG A 53 -10.14 3.29 5.29
C ARG A 53 -9.58 4.71 5.12
N ALA A 54 -8.84 5.23 6.10
CA ALA A 54 -8.12 6.50 5.98
C ALA A 54 -6.96 6.42 4.97
N VAL A 55 -6.20 5.32 4.95
CA VAL A 55 -5.20 5.01 3.92
C VAL A 55 -5.84 5.09 2.53
N THR A 56 -6.95 4.40 2.32
CA THR A 56 -7.66 4.40 1.04
C THR A 56 -8.19 5.79 0.65
N LEU A 57 -8.80 6.51 1.60
CA LEU A 57 -9.30 7.84 1.33
C LEU A 57 -8.18 8.85 1.08
N LEU A 58 -7.03 8.71 1.75
CA LEU A 58 -5.85 9.53 1.52
C LEU A 58 -5.29 9.29 0.12
N GLY A 59 -5.17 8.03 -0.31
CA GLY A 59 -4.78 7.70 -1.68
C GLY A 59 -5.71 8.29 -2.73
N LYS A 60 -7.03 8.14 -2.55
CA LYS A 60 -8.06 8.78 -3.40
C LYS A 60 -7.93 10.30 -3.42
N THR A 61 -7.67 10.91 -2.26
CA THR A 61 -7.49 12.37 -2.11
C THR A 61 -6.27 12.86 -2.87
N VAL A 62 -5.13 12.17 -2.78
CA VAL A 62 -3.89 12.55 -3.45
C VAL A 62 -3.99 12.35 -4.96
N ALA A 63 -4.57 11.24 -5.40
CA ALA A 63 -4.85 11.00 -6.82
C ALA A 63 -5.74 12.10 -7.41
N ARG A 64 -6.84 12.44 -6.73
CA ARG A 64 -7.75 13.50 -7.18
C ARG A 64 -7.10 14.88 -7.11
N LEU A 65 -6.21 15.14 -6.15
CA LEU A 65 -5.42 16.36 -6.10
C LEU A 65 -4.46 16.46 -7.30
N ALA A 66 -3.93 15.33 -7.78
CA ALA A 66 -3.05 15.29 -8.93
C ALA A 66 -3.74 15.66 -10.25
N ASP A 67 -5.02 15.27 -10.43
CA ASP A 67 -5.85 15.63 -11.58
C ASP A 67 -5.89 17.15 -11.81
N TYR A 68 -6.04 17.92 -10.73
CA TYR A 68 -6.19 19.38 -10.80
C TYR A 68 -4.88 20.12 -10.58
N ARG A 69 -4.00 19.59 -9.72
CA ARG A 69 -2.80 20.26 -9.22
C ARG A 69 -1.69 19.24 -8.92
N MET A 70 -1.12 18.65 -9.97
CA MET A 70 -0.02 17.68 -9.87
C MET A 70 1.09 18.09 -8.90
N GLU A 71 1.54 19.35 -8.90
CA GLU A 71 2.62 19.77 -8.00
C GLU A 71 2.21 19.73 -6.51
N ALA A 72 0.94 20.00 -6.21
CA ALA A 72 0.43 19.84 -4.85
C ALA A 72 0.40 18.36 -4.43
N ALA A 73 0.05 17.45 -5.34
CA ALA A 73 0.14 16.02 -5.07
C ALA A 73 1.59 15.55 -4.88
N ARG A 74 2.55 16.04 -5.68
CA ARG A 74 3.98 15.75 -5.50
C ARG A 74 4.53 16.24 -4.17
N ILE A 75 4.04 17.37 -3.64
CA ILE A 75 4.38 17.81 -2.27
C ILE A 75 3.93 16.74 -1.26
N VAL A 76 2.75 16.16 -1.43
CA VAL A 76 2.27 15.07 -0.55
C VAL A 76 3.10 13.79 -0.73
N MET A 77 3.44 13.41 -1.97
CA MET A 77 4.31 12.24 -2.23
C MET A 77 5.71 12.41 -1.62
N ARG A 78 6.33 13.59 -1.76
CA ARG A 78 7.61 13.90 -1.09
C ARG A 78 7.48 13.85 0.42
N ARG A 79 6.33 14.26 0.97
CA ARG A 79 6.04 14.12 2.40
C ARG A 79 5.94 12.65 2.82
N PHE A 80 5.31 11.78 2.03
CA PHE A 80 5.34 10.34 2.28
C PHE A 80 6.78 9.81 2.34
N MET A 81 7.59 10.12 1.34
CA MET A 81 9.01 9.71 1.31
C MET A 81 9.79 10.23 2.52
N TRP A 82 9.54 11.47 2.96
CA TRP A 82 10.16 11.98 4.18
C TRP A 82 9.75 11.19 5.42
N HIS A 83 8.47 10.82 5.56
CA HIS A 83 8.01 9.97 6.68
C HIS A 83 8.57 8.54 6.65
N MET A 84 9.01 8.08 5.48
CA MET A 84 9.68 6.79 5.30
C MET A 84 11.19 6.86 5.57
N ASN A 85 11.75 8.06 5.76
CA ASN A 85 13.15 8.24 6.10
C ASN A 85 13.34 8.12 7.63
N GLU A 86 14.40 7.42 8.04
CA GLU A 86 14.80 7.24 9.44
C GLU A 86 15.06 8.58 10.15
N GLU A 87 15.56 9.59 9.43
CA GLU A 87 15.83 10.93 9.96
C GLU A 87 14.57 11.71 10.35
N SER A 88 13.38 11.24 9.96
CA SER A 88 12.12 11.96 10.18
C SER A 88 11.66 12.00 11.64
N GLY A 89 12.27 11.17 12.49
CA GLY A 89 11.94 11.06 13.92
C GLY A 89 10.54 10.51 14.21
N ASN A 90 9.82 10.02 13.20
CA ASN A 90 8.50 9.40 13.32
C ASN A 90 8.48 8.07 12.56
N ILE A 91 7.71 7.11 13.04
CA ILE A 91 7.45 5.87 12.29
C ILE A 91 6.34 6.15 11.26
N GLY A 92 6.62 5.89 9.98
CA GLY A 92 5.73 6.15 8.84
C GLY A 92 4.50 5.23 8.75
N TRP A 93 3.74 5.05 9.83
CA TRP A 93 2.56 4.19 9.85
C TRP A 93 1.51 4.59 8.79
N GLY A 94 1.07 3.63 7.98
CA GLY A 94 0.09 3.85 6.92
C GLY A 94 0.64 4.59 5.69
N ILE A 95 1.93 4.94 5.67
CA ILE A 95 2.53 5.74 4.61
C ILE A 95 2.81 4.91 3.35
N PRO A 96 3.43 3.71 3.41
CA PRO A 96 3.60 2.86 2.23
C PRO A 96 2.27 2.56 1.54
N GLU A 97 1.25 2.25 2.34
CA GLU A 97 -0.08 1.90 1.84
C GLU A 97 -0.77 3.11 1.21
N SER A 98 -0.67 4.30 1.84
CA SER A 98 -1.24 5.53 1.28
C SER A 98 -0.52 5.96 -0.02
N MET A 99 0.80 5.79 -0.06
CA MET A 99 1.61 6.06 -1.25
C MET A 99 1.21 5.14 -2.40
N ALA A 100 1.07 3.83 -2.14
CA ALA A 100 0.59 2.85 -3.10
C ALA A 100 -0.84 3.12 -3.56
N GLU A 101 -1.76 3.40 -2.65
CA GLU A 101 -3.16 3.74 -2.96
C GLU A 101 -3.28 4.99 -3.85
N SER A 102 -2.37 5.97 -3.67
CA SER A 102 -2.28 7.17 -4.52
C SER A 102 -1.84 6.80 -5.93
N MET A 103 -0.79 5.98 -6.05
CA MET A 103 -0.24 5.54 -7.34
C MET A 103 -1.22 4.64 -8.10
N ALA A 104 -1.83 3.67 -7.43
CA ALA A 104 -2.82 2.76 -8.01
C ALA A 104 -4.07 3.49 -8.55
N ARG A 105 -4.26 4.77 -8.23
CA ARG A 105 -5.40 5.59 -8.72
C ARG A 105 -4.99 6.67 -9.71
N HIS A 106 -3.70 6.89 -9.95
CA HIS A 106 -3.23 7.95 -10.82
C HIS A 106 -1.92 7.56 -11.53
N ALA A 107 -2.04 7.18 -12.80
CA ALA A 107 -0.94 6.62 -13.60
C ALA A 107 0.34 7.46 -13.57
N ARG A 108 0.25 8.79 -13.72
CA ARG A 108 1.43 9.66 -13.68
C ARG A 108 2.13 9.68 -12.31
N LEU A 109 1.39 9.50 -11.21
CA LEU A 109 2.03 9.37 -9.90
C LEU A 109 2.70 7.99 -9.80
N ALA A 110 2.06 6.94 -10.32
CA ALA A 110 2.68 5.63 -10.38
C ALA A 110 4.00 5.66 -11.18
N ASP A 111 4.01 6.26 -12.37
CA ASP A 111 5.21 6.38 -13.20
C ASP A 111 6.35 7.11 -12.49
N GLU A 112 6.06 8.19 -11.75
CA GLU A 112 7.06 8.99 -11.05
C GLU A 112 7.61 8.31 -9.78
N TYR A 113 6.82 7.47 -9.10
CA TYR A 113 7.11 7.03 -7.73
C TYR A 113 7.18 5.51 -7.50
N HIS A 114 6.80 4.65 -8.46
CA HIS A 114 6.81 3.18 -8.27
C HIS A 114 8.19 2.65 -7.87
N LYS A 115 9.27 3.14 -8.51
CA LYS A 115 10.65 2.73 -8.18
C LYS A 115 11.05 3.12 -6.75
N LYS A 116 10.52 4.22 -6.24
CA LYS A 116 10.78 4.67 -4.86
C LYS A 116 10.05 3.82 -3.83
N LEU A 117 8.85 3.33 -4.15
CA LEU A 117 8.19 2.35 -3.29
C LEU A 117 8.95 1.01 -3.31
N ALA A 118 9.35 0.54 -4.50
CA ALA A 118 10.09 -0.71 -4.67
C ALA A 118 11.45 -0.69 -3.96
N SER A 119 12.16 0.45 -3.95
CA SER A 119 13.48 0.53 -3.31
C SER A 119 13.46 0.24 -1.80
N TYR A 120 12.30 0.30 -1.13
CA TYR A 120 12.18 -0.02 0.29
C TYR A 120 12.28 -1.52 0.61
N ILE A 121 12.20 -2.40 -0.38
CA ILE A 121 12.39 -3.85 -0.22
C ILE A 121 13.62 -4.37 -0.96
N GLN A 122 14.33 -3.50 -1.68
CA GLN A 122 15.50 -3.86 -2.46
C GLN A 122 16.61 -4.31 -1.52
N CYS A 123 17.18 -5.50 -1.79
CA CYS A 123 18.14 -6.14 -0.90
C CYS A 123 19.32 -5.21 -0.49
N PRO A 124 19.69 -5.14 0.80
CA PRO A 124 20.79 -4.29 1.29
C PRO A 124 22.15 -4.59 0.68
N ASP A 125 22.39 -5.86 0.33
CA ASP A 125 23.66 -6.34 -0.24
C ASP A 125 23.73 -6.14 -1.76
N CYS A 126 22.66 -5.62 -2.38
CA CYS A 126 22.66 -5.30 -3.80
C CYS A 126 23.31 -3.93 -4.08
N ILE A 127 23.95 -3.82 -5.25
CA ILE A 127 24.52 -2.55 -5.71
C ILE A 127 23.37 -1.59 -6.03
N GLY A 128 23.13 -0.57 -5.19
CA GLY A 128 22.02 0.37 -5.34
C GLY A 128 21.98 1.46 -4.27
N ASP A 129 20.95 2.32 -4.33
CA ASP A 129 20.66 3.30 -3.28
C ASP A 129 20.20 2.56 -2.02
N ASP A 130 20.85 2.83 -0.88
CA ASP A 130 20.52 2.28 0.44
C ASP A 130 19.19 2.87 0.97
N ASN A 131 18.07 2.31 0.52
CA ASN A 131 16.72 2.65 1.01
C ASN A 131 16.01 1.45 1.62
N TYR A 132 16.70 0.34 1.88
CA TYR A 132 16.07 -0.85 2.42
C TYR A 132 15.37 -0.52 3.76
N MET A 133 14.13 -0.98 3.90
CA MET A 133 13.33 -0.69 5.09
C MET A 133 13.66 -1.69 6.20
N ASP A 134 14.57 -1.31 7.11
CA ASP A 134 14.95 -2.16 8.23
C ASP A 134 13.79 -2.42 9.21
N HIS A 135 12.85 -1.49 9.32
CA HIS A 135 11.70 -1.61 10.21
C HIS A 135 10.66 -2.61 9.66
N PRO A 136 10.53 -3.84 10.23
CA PRO A 136 9.75 -4.91 9.58
C PRO A 136 8.27 -4.58 9.35
N PRO A 137 7.54 -3.94 10.29
CA PRO A 137 6.16 -3.51 10.03
C PRO A 137 6.00 -2.52 8.87
N LEU A 138 7.00 -1.67 8.59
CA LEU A 138 6.94 -0.74 7.45
C LEU A 138 7.27 -1.45 6.15
N ARG A 139 8.19 -2.44 6.19
CA ARG A 139 8.50 -3.29 5.05
C ARG A 139 7.29 -4.17 4.69
N GLN A 140 6.59 -4.72 5.69
CA GLN A 140 5.30 -5.40 5.54
C GLN A 140 4.27 -4.52 4.83
N ALA A 141 4.12 -3.26 5.27
CA ALA A 141 3.26 -2.27 4.62
C ALA A 141 3.67 -2.00 3.17
N THR A 142 4.97 -2.00 2.86
CA THR A 142 5.46 -1.88 1.48
C THR A 142 5.07 -3.07 0.62
N TYR A 143 5.13 -4.31 1.11
CA TYR A 143 4.66 -5.49 0.35
C TYR A 143 3.17 -5.38 0.01
N TRP A 144 2.33 -4.98 0.97
CA TRP A 144 0.92 -4.70 0.69
C TRP A 144 0.78 -3.61 -0.38
N GLY A 145 1.55 -2.53 -0.26
CA GLY A 145 1.54 -1.43 -1.22
C GLY A 145 1.95 -1.86 -2.63
N LEU A 146 2.96 -2.71 -2.77
CA LEU A 146 3.38 -3.28 -4.05
C LEU A 146 2.28 -4.16 -4.65
N GLY A 147 1.63 -5.01 -3.86
CA GLY A 147 0.50 -5.80 -4.35
C GLY A 147 -0.68 -4.95 -4.79
N ARG A 148 -1.00 -3.89 -4.03
CA ARG A 148 -2.05 -2.96 -4.40
C ARG A 148 -1.72 -2.17 -5.67
N LEU A 149 -0.47 -1.80 -5.87
CA LEU A 149 -0.02 -1.18 -7.11
C LEU A 149 -0.09 -2.17 -8.28
N ALA A 150 0.32 -3.42 -8.06
CA ALA A 150 0.31 -4.48 -9.05
C ALA A 150 -1.11 -4.83 -9.54
N GLU A 151 -2.12 -4.76 -8.67
CA GLU A 151 -3.54 -4.93 -9.03
C GLU A 151 -4.00 -4.00 -10.17
N VAL A 152 -3.39 -2.81 -10.30
CA VAL A 152 -3.79 -1.79 -11.30
C VAL A 152 -2.72 -1.56 -12.36
N HIS A 153 -1.45 -1.66 -11.97
CA HIS A 153 -0.29 -1.36 -12.81
C HIS A 153 0.78 -2.45 -12.67
N PRO A 154 0.48 -3.71 -13.08
CA PRO A 154 1.38 -4.84 -12.87
C PRO A 154 2.75 -4.66 -13.55
N HIS A 155 2.80 -3.97 -14.68
CA HIS A 155 4.04 -3.68 -15.40
C HIS A 155 5.01 -2.78 -14.62
N LEU A 156 4.52 -1.93 -13.69
CA LEU A 156 5.36 -1.02 -12.91
C LEU A 156 6.07 -1.70 -11.74
N VAL A 157 5.60 -2.88 -11.32
CA VAL A 157 6.21 -3.63 -10.20
C VAL A 157 7.18 -4.72 -10.64
N GLN A 158 7.30 -4.99 -11.95
CA GLN A 158 8.14 -6.07 -12.48
C GLN A 158 9.59 -5.99 -12.02
N GLY A 159 10.15 -4.78 -11.93
CA GLY A 159 11.51 -4.58 -11.46
C GLY A 159 11.74 -5.00 -10.00
N ALA A 160 10.69 -5.13 -9.19
CA ALA A 160 10.75 -5.55 -7.79
C ALA A 160 10.48 -7.05 -7.60
N VAL A 161 10.11 -7.79 -8.66
CA VAL A 161 9.79 -9.22 -8.57
C VAL A 161 10.95 -10.05 -8.02
N PRO A 162 12.21 -9.87 -8.47
CA PRO A 162 13.34 -10.62 -7.91
C PRO A 162 13.53 -10.37 -6.40
N ASP A 163 13.40 -9.12 -5.96
CA ASP A 163 13.49 -8.75 -4.54
C ASP A 163 12.33 -9.34 -3.73
N MET A 164 11.11 -9.38 -4.28
CA MET A 164 9.96 -10.03 -3.64
C MET A 164 10.14 -11.54 -3.49
N ILE A 165 10.67 -12.22 -4.51
CA ILE A 165 10.98 -13.66 -4.44
C ILE A 165 12.05 -13.93 -3.37
N ALA A 166 13.10 -13.12 -3.34
CA ALA A 166 14.14 -13.21 -2.31
C ALA A 166 13.56 -12.97 -0.91
N ALA A 167 12.72 -11.94 -0.76
CA ALA A 167 12.03 -11.63 0.50
C ALA A 167 11.10 -12.74 0.96
N LEU A 168 10.42 -13.44 0.05
CA LEU A 168 9.53 -14.57 0.41
C LEU A 168 10.29 -15.67 1.16
N SER A 169 11.57 -15.85 0.81
CA SER A 169 12.46 -16.83 1.43
C SER A 169 13.09 -16.34 2.72
N SER A 170 13.44 -15.05 2.81
CA SER A 170 14.19 -14.47 3.94
C SER A 170 13.32 -13.94 5.08
N GLU A 171 12.08 -13.50 4.81
CA GLU A 171 11.18 -13.05 5.86
C GLU A 171 10.80 -14.20 6.80
N GLU A 172 10.74 -13.94 8.10
CA GLU A 172 10.26 -14.91 9.09
C GLU A 172 8.77 -14.73 9.39
N ASP A 173 8.26 -13.51 9.25
CA ASP A 173 6.89 -13.14 9.56
C ASP A 173 5.90 -13.67 8.52
N VAL A 174 4.86 -14.36 9.01
CA VAL A 174 3.83 -14.99 8.17
C VAL A 174 3.03 -13.94 7.40
N VAL A 175 2.75 -12.77 8.02
CA VAL A 175 1.97 -11.72 7.35
C VAL A 175 2.75 -11.15 6.18
N SER A 176 4.04 -10.92 6.36
CA SER A 176 4.95 -10.46 5.30
C SER A 176 4.98 -11.45 4.14
N LYS A 177 5.11 -12.76 4.40
CA LYS A 177 5.02 -13.80 3.35
C LYS A 177 3.70 -13.77 2.60
N GLY A 178 2.58 -13.65 3.32
CA GLY A 178 1.26 -13.57 2.71
C GLY A 178 1.09 -12.34 1.81
N LEU A 179 1.59 -11.18 2.24
CA LEU A 179 1.56 -9.95 1.46
C LEU A 179 2.49 -10.01 0.24
N ILE A 180 3.61 -10.72 0.33
CA ILE A 180 4.48 -11.00 -0.80
C ILE A 180 3.78 -11.93 -1.81
N CYS A 181 3.08 -12.98 -1.35
CA CYS A 181 2.28 -13.84 -2.22
C CYS A 181 1.22 -13.02 -2.98
N TYR A 182 0.49 -12.16 -2.25
CA TYR A 182 -0.45 -11.21 -2.82
C TYR A 182 0.19 -10.32 -3.89
N ALA A 183 1.38 -9.79 -3.63
CA ALA A 183 2.06 -8.92 -4.57
C ALA A 183 2.56 -9.67 -5.82
N LEU A 184 3.13 -10.86 -5.66
CA LEU A 184 3.63 -11.70 -6.76
C LEU A 184 2.51 -12.18 -7.68
N GLY A 185 1.37 -12.60 -7.11
CA GLY A 185 0.19 -13.01 -7.88
C GLY A 185 -0.32 -11.87 -8.77
N ASN A 186 -0.52 -10.68 -8.19
CA ASN A 186 -0.96 -9.51 -8.95
C ASN A 186 0.10 -9.01 -9.94
N ALA A 187 1.39 -9.18 -9.63
CA ALA A 187 2.45 -8.86 -10.57
C ALA A 187 2.49 -9.81 -11.77
N GLY A 188 1.85 -10.99 -11.71
CA GLY A 188 2.00 -12.01 -12.75
C GLY A 188 3.40 -12.63 -12.78
N ALA A 189 4.06 -12.71 -11.62
CA ALA A 189 5.43 -13.19 -11.47
C ALA A 189 5.57 -14.70 -11.70
N GLN A 190 5.68 -15.13 -12.96
CA GLN A 190 5.85 -16.55 -13.33
C GLN A 190 7.06 -17.20 -12.66
N ASP A 191 8.17 -16.47 -12.50
CA ASP A 191 9.39 -16.96 -11.84
C ASP A 191 9.19 -17.29 -10.34
N ALA A 192 8.06 -16.92 -9.75
CA ALA A 192 7.74 -17.20 -8.35
C ALA A 192 6.95 -18.51 -8.12
N GLU A 193 6.56 -19.23 -9.19
CA GLU A 193 5.67 -20.40 -9.11
C GLU A 193 6.14 -21.43 -8.08
N GLU A 194 7.40 -21.90 -8.18
CA GLU A 194 7.97 -22.89 -7.25
C GLU A 194 7.96 -22.41 -5.79
N ALA A 195 8.27 -21.12 -5.56
CA ALA A 195 8.30 -20.55 -4.23
C ALA A 195 6.89 -20.42 -3.62
N LEU A 196 5.88 -20.14 -4.45
CA LEU A 196 4.48 -20.08 -4.04
C LEU A 196 3.91 -21.48 -3.77
N GLU A 197 4.22 -22.47 -4.61
CA GLU A 197 3.81 -23.87 -4.39
C GLU A 197 4.27 -24.40 -3.03
N GLY A 198 5.50 -24.06 -2.61
CA GLY A 198 6.04 -24.43 -1.31
C GLY A 198 5.29 -23.86 -0.09
N LEU A 199 4.39 -22.89 -0.29
CA LEU A 199 3.57 -22.29 0.75
C LEU A 199 2.11 -22.77 0.74
N VAL A 200 1.69 -23.52 -0.27
CA VAL A 200 0.34 -24.07 -0.33
C VAL A 200 0.09 -25.02 0.85
N GLY A 201 -1.10 -24.92 1.46
CA GLY A 201 -1.51 -25.73 2.62
C GLY A 201 -1.00 -25.23 3.97
N ARG A 202 -0.34 -24.07 4.02
CA ARG A 202 0.04 -23.38 5.26
C ARG A 202 -1.17 -22.73 5.92
N GLU A 203 -1.55 -23.21 7.11
CA GLU A 203 -2.80 -22.84 7.80
C GLU A 203 -2.67 -21.60 8.72
N GLU A 204 -1.50 -20.95 8.78
CA GLU A 204 -1.31 -19.78 9.63
C GLU A 204 -2.21 -18.62 9.20
N LYS A 205 -3.02 -18.12 10.15
CA LYS A 205 -3.99 -17.04 9.91
C LYS A 205 -3.31 -15.69 9.80
N ILE A 206 -3.71 -14.95 8.77
CA ILE A 206 -3.24 -13.60 8.45
C ILE A 206 -4.44 -12.72 8.16
N ARG A 207 -4.33 -11.43 8.54
CA ARG A 207 -5.36 -10.42 8.27
C ARG A 207 -4.87 -9.47 7.22
N VAL A 208 -5.60 -9.38 6.11
CA VAL A 208 -5.25 -8.55 4.96
C VAL A 208 -6.38 -7.60 4.64
N PHE A 209 -6.06 -6.33 4.40
CA PHE A 209 -7.05 -5.38 3.89
C PHE A 209 -7.17 -5.52 2.37
N ARG A 210 -8.35 -5.91 1.86
CA ARG A 210 -8.66 -5.98 0.42
C ARG A 210 -10.05 -5.45 0.17
N HIS A 211 -10.21 -4.75 -0.96
CA HIS A 211 -11.51 -4.24 -1.44
C HIS A 211 -12.34 -3.43 -0.42
N GLY A 212 -11.70 -2.85 0.60
CA GLY A 212 -12.36 -2.04 1.63
C GLY A 212 -12.68 -2.76 2.94
N GLU A 213 -12.26 -4.02 3.08
CA GLU A 213 -12.56 -4.88 4.21
C GLU A 213 -11.30 -5.55 4.74
N MET A 214 -11.31 -5.86 6.05
CA MET A 214 -10.30 -6.71 6.67
C MET A 214 -10.75 -8.15 6.53
N ILE A 215 -10.01 -8.93 5.75
CA ILE A 215 -10.28 -10.35 5.50
C ILE A 215 -9.26 -11.16 6.28
N GLU A 216 -9.73 -12.23 6.94
CA GLU A 216 -8.85 -13.23 7.55
C GLU A 216 -8.73 -14.43 6.61
N LEU A 217 -7.50 -14.79 6.27
CA LEU A 217 -7.14 -15.85 5.33
C LEU A 217 -5.98 -16.65 5.92
N GLU A 218 -5.68 -17.80 5.34
CA GLU A 218 -4.47 -18.57 5.59
C GLU A 218 -3.34 -18.16 4.63
N LEU A 219 -2.09 -18.33 5.05
CA LEU A 219 -0.95 -18.12 4.16
C LEU A 219 -1.05 -18.98 2.89
N GLY A 220 -1.47 -20.23 3.03
CA GLY A 220 -1.66 -21.15 1.91
C GLY A 220 -2.77 -20.73 0.95
N GLU A 221 -3.83 -20.07 1.44
CA GLU A 221 -4.88 -19.51 0.59
C GLU A 221 -4.31 -18.37 -0.28
N LEU A 222 -3.48 -17.49 0.28
CA LEU A 222 -2.83 -16.43 -0.50
C LEU A 222 -1.83 -16.94 -1.54
N ALA A 223 -1.11 -18.02 -1.22
CA ALA A 223 -0.21 -18.67 -2.17
C ALA A 223 -1.00 -19.32 -3.31
N ALA A 224 -2.11 -19.99 -3.00
CA ALA A 224 -3.00 -20.59 -3.99
C ALA A 224 -3.66 -19.54 -4.90
N ASP A 225 -4.19 -18.46 -4.32
CA ASP A 225 -4.72 -17.31 -5.07
C ASP A 225 -3.69 -16.77 -6.06
N ALA A 226 -2.43 -16.62 -5.62
CA ALA A 226 -1.36 -16.12 -6.46
C ALA A 226 -1.07 -17.07 -7.64
N LEU A 227 -0.98 -18.38 -7.40
CA LEU A 227 -0.77 -19.38 -8.45
C LEU A 227 -1.93 -19.42 -9.46
N GLU A 228 -3.17 -19.24 -9.01
CA GLU A 228 -4.33 -19.13 -9.91
C GLU A 228 -4.22 -17.90 -10.82
N MET A 229 -3.79 -16.75 -10.27
CA MET A 229 -3.53 -15.54 -11.07
C MET A 229 -2.42 -15.75 -12.10
N LEU A 230 -1.35 -16.46 -11.74
CA LEU A 230 -0.26 -16.78 -12.67
C LEU A 230 -0.74 -17.68 -13.81
N SER A 231 -1.60 -18.65 -13.49
CA SER A 231 -2.15 -19.63 -14.45
C SER A 231 -3.17 -19.02 -15.40
N ALA A 232 -3.95 -18.03 -14.95
CA ALA A 232 -5.00 -17.40 -15.74
C ALA A 232 -4.47 -16.56 -16.91
N GLY A 233 -3.19 -16.15 -16.87
CA GLY A 233 -2.59 -15.21 -17.83
C GLY A 233 -3.23 -13.83 -17.71
N GLN A 234 -2.43 -12.77 -17.50
CA GLN A 234 -2.96 -11.42 -17.33
C GLN A 234 -3.95 -11.05 -18.46
N PRO A 235 -5.16 -10.54 -18.17
CA PRO A 235 -5.91 -9.80 -19.17
C PRO A 235 -5.06 -8.60 -19.58
N ALA A 236 -4.82 -8.49 -20.88
CA ALA A 236 -4.04 -7.42 -21.52
C ALA A 236 -4.54 -6.01 -21.18
#